data_AF-A0A8H4SM23-F1
#
_entry.id   AF-A0A8H4SM23-F1
#
_cell.length_a   1.000
_cell.length_b   1.000
_cell.length_c   1.000
_cell.angle_alpha   90.00
_cell.angle_beta   90.00
_cell.angle_gamma   90.00
#
_symmetry.space_group_name_H-M   'P 1'
#
loop_
_entity.id
_entity.type
_entity.pdbx_description
1 polymer ?
#
loop_
_entity_poly.entity_id
_entity_poly.type
_entity_poly.pdbx_seq_one_letter_code
_entity_poly.pdbx_strand_id
1 'polypeptide(L)'
;MYKPTTKNQWWFCGQLFAQAILSLAVAIYILIEWQSWVTPLITQVTVSYTVPIGLGIVIFAVLFTFILSLDAIHHQNNALLIAICICNTCLLVFSVMRYSSIQGITNSLYSSRYNKPILVDTSRNLWPRIQPAEIIFPVIVGISSLSLWLCAYFLGKEFSWTIYKSVHGSLQTRKRYRAYEVLYLLHYSLTGIFNLSSDLPYEYRYTLS
;
A
#
# COMPACT_ATOMS: atom_id res chain seq x y z
N MET A 1 23.84 1.79 13.20
CA MET A 1 23.49 2.45 11.91
C MET A 1 24.19 1.67 10.80
N TYR A 2 23.45 0.79 10.10
CA TYR A 2 23.99 -0.17 9.14
C TYR A 2 24.31 0.52 7.79
N LYS A 3 25.52 0.32 7.25
CA LYS A 3 25.91 0.77 5.90
C LYS A 3 25.70 -0.39 4.92
N PRO A 4 24.88 -0.25 3.87
CA PRO A 4 24.72 -1.29 2.85
C PRO A 4 26.07 -1.55 2.18
N THR A 5 26.46 -2.82 2.09
CA THR A 5 27.82 -3.21 1.66
C THR A 5 27.91 -3.50 0.17
N THR A 6 26.77 -3.70 -0.52
CA THR A 6 26.72 -4.02 -1.96
C THR A 6 25.98 -2.94 -2.76
N LYS A 7 26.46 -2.66 -3.97
CA LYS A 7 25.88 -1.63 -4.87
C LYS A 7 24.40 -1.92 -5.19
N ASN A 8 24.01 -3.18 -5.27
CA ASN A 8 22.67 -3.63 -5.64
C ASN A 8 21.63 -3.35 -4.53
N GLN A 9 22.02 -3.47 -3.26
CA GLN A 9 21.17 -3.10 -2.12
C GLN A 9 20.87 -1.60 -2.08
N TRP A 10 21.86 -0.76 -2.41
CA TRP A 10 21.70 0.68 -2.52
C TRP A 10 20.72 1.08 -3.62
N TRP A 11 20.81 0.44 -4.80
CA TRP A 11 19.85 0.66 -5.88
C TRP A 11 18.42 0.29 -5.50
N PHE A 12 18.23 -0.86 -4.84
CA PHE A 12 16.90 -1.30 -4.39
C PHE A 12 16.27 -0.33 -3.38
N CYS A 13 17.02 0.06 -2.34
CA CYS A 13 16.53 1.00 -1.33
C CYS A 13 16.32 2.40 -1.91
N GLY A 14 17.22 2.86 -2.78
CA GLY A 14 17.13 4.15 -3.44
C GLY A 14 15.91 4.25 -4.35
N GLN A 15 15.56 3.18 -5.05
CA GLN A 15 14.37 3.14 -5.89
C GLN A 15 13.08 3.25 -5.07
N LEU A 16 12.96 2.50 -3.96
CA LEU A 16 11.77 2.57 -3.10
C LEU A 16 11.64 3.93 -2.42
N PHE A 17 12.76 4.53 -2.04
CA PHE A 17 12.78 5.89 -1.52
C PHE A 17 12.33 6.93 -2.56
N ALA A 18 12.84 6.82 -3.79
CA ALA A 18 12.44 7.70 -4.89
C ALA A 18 10.95 7.53 -5.24
N GLN A 19 10.48 6.29 -5.33
CA GLN A 19 9.06 5.99 -5.50
C GLN A 19 8.24 6.61 -4.38
N ALA A 20 8.71 6.54 -3.14
CA ALA A 20 7.99 7.07 -2.00
C ALA A 20 7.82 8.59 -2.04
N ILE A 21 8.90 9.29 -2.36
CA ILE A 21 8.87 10.75 -2.52
C ILE A 21 7.92 11.16 -3.65
N LEU A 22 8.03 10.52 -4.82
CA LEU A 22 7.19 10.84 -5.98
C LEU A 22 5.70 10.58 -5.69
N SER A 23 5.40 9.44 -5.06
CA SER A 23 4.04 9.05 -4.69
C SER A 23 3.45 10.01 -3.66
N LEU A 24 4.25 10.45 -2.68
CA LEU A 24 3.84 11.41 -1.66
C LEU A 24 3.56 12.79 -2.28
N ALA A 25 4.42 13.25 -3.19
CA ALA A 25 4.23 14.53 -3.88
C ALA A 25 2.92 14.56 -4.67
N VAL A 26 2.62 13.49 -5.41
CA VAL A 26 1.34 13.34 -6.14
C VAL A 26 0.16 13.29 -5.17
N ALA A 27 0.27 12.55 -4.06
CA ALA A 27 -0.80 12.46 -3.07
C ALA A 27 -1.11 13.80 -2.40
N ILE A 28 -0.08 14.59 -2.05
CA ILE A 28 -0.24 15.93 -1.47
C ILE A 28 -0.91 16.87 -2.49
N TYR A 29 -0.50 16.83 -3.76
CA TYR A 29 -1.12 17.64 -4.81
C TYR A 29 -2.62 17.37 -4.93
N ILE A 30 -3.02 16.09 -5.03
CA ILE A 30 -4.43 15.69 -5.12
C ILE A 30 -5.21 16.13 -3.87
N LEU A 31 -4.61 16.01 -2.69
CA LEU A 31 -5.25 16.42 -1.43
C LEU A 31 -5.53 17.92 -1.38
N ILE A 32 -4.58 18.76 -1.81
CA ILE A 32 -4.74 20.22 -1.86
C ILE A 32 -5.86 20.61 -2.82
N GLU A 33 -5.87 20.03 -4.03
CA GLU A 33 -6.91 20.28 -5.02
C GLU A 33 -8.30 19.85 -4.53
N TRP A 34 -8.38 18.69 -3.85
CA TRP A 34 -9.62 18.22 -3.25
C TRP A 34 -10.11 19.14 -2.13
N GLN A 35 -9.24 19.51 -1.19
CA GLN A 35 -9.61 20.40 -0.08
C GLN A 35 -10.00 21.81 -0.55
N SER A 36 -9.37 22.30 -1.62
CA SER A 36 -9.71 23.59 -2.24
C SER A 36 -11.10 23.61 -2.90
N TRP A 37 -11.63 22.45 -3.29
CA TRP A 37 -12.88 22.36 -4.06
C TRP A 37 -14.11 22.12 -3.20
N VAL A 38 -13.88 21.58 -2.00
CA VAL A 38 -14.93 21.02 -1.16
C VAL A 38 -15.31 21.99 -0.03
N THR A 39 -16.61 22.18 0.20
CA THR A 39 -17.10 23.04 1.29
C THR A 39 -17.09 22.29 2.63
N PRO A 40 -16.99 22.98 3.79
CA PRO A 40 -16.99 22.31 5.09
C PRO A 40 -18.26 21.48 5.39
N LEU A 41 -19.37 21.75 4.68
CA LEU A 41 -20.63 20.99 4.81
C LEU A 41 -20.55 19.57 4.22
N ILE A 42 -19.56 19.28 3.36
CA ILE A 42 -19.36 17.94 2.78
C ILE A 42 -19.25 16.84 3.85
N THR A 43 -18.79 17.20 5.06
CA THR A 43 -18.42 16.26 6.13
C THR A 43 -19.62 15.46 6.65
N GLN A 44 -20.83 15.93 6.35
CA GLN A 44 -22.07 15.23 6.63
C GLN A 44 -22.32 14.05 5.67
N VAL A 45 -21.60 13.96 4.55
CA VAL A 45 -21.80 12.95 3.52
C VAL A 45 -20.60 12.02 3.45
N THR A 46 -20.86 10.71 3.55
CA THR A 46 -19.81 9.67 3.57
C THR A 46 -18.89 9.71 2.34
N VAL A 47 -19.40 10.13 1.18
CA VAL A 47 -18.62 10.23 -0.08
C VAL A 47 -17.45 11.21 0.03
N SER A 48 -17.49 12.16 0.97
CA SER A 48 -16.39 13.09 1.23
C SER A 48 -15.11 12.38 1.65
N TYR A 49 -15.24 11.25 2.35
CA TYR A 49 -14.12 10.58 3.00
C TYR A 49 -13.40 9.61 2.07
N THR A 50 -14.00 9.22 0.95
CA THR A 50 -13.40 8.24 0.03
C THR A 50 -12.07 8.73 -0.55
N VAL A 51 -11.95 10.00 -0.92
CA VAL A 51 -10.70 10.54 -1.49
C VAL A 51 -9.60 10.65 -0.43
N PRO A 52 -9.81 11.31 0.73
CA PRO A 52 -8.81 11.37 1.80
C PRO A 52 -8.38 9.99 2.31
N ILE A 53 -9.32 9.06 2.52
CA ILE A 53 -9.00 7.70 2.97
C ILE A 53 -8.19 6.95 1.91
N GLY A 54 -8.58 7.05 0.63
CA GLY A 54 -7.84 6.44 -0.48
C GLY A 54 -6.39 6.93 -0.56
N LEU A 55 -6.17 8.23 -0.37
CA LEU A 55 -4.82 8.82 -0.31
C LEU A 55 -4.06 8.36 0.94
N GLY A 56 -4.73 8.27 2.09
CA GLY A 56 -4.13 7.76 3.33
C GLY A 56 -3.60 6.33 3.19
N ILE A 57 -4.38 5.45 2.56
CA ILE A 57 -3.97 4.06 2.27
C ILE A 57 -2.71 4.04 1.40
N VAL A 58 -2.64 4.89 0.37
CA VAL A 58 -1.47 5.00 -0.51
C VAL A 58 -0.23 5.44 0.27
N ILE A 59 -0.33 6.52 1.05
CA ILE A 59 0.79 7.05 1.83
C ILE A 59 1.29 5.98 2.80
N PHE A 60 0.38 5.32 3.52
CA PHE A 60 0.72 4.24 4.42
C PHE A 60 1.40 3.08 3.71
N ALA A 61 0.85 2.60 2.58
CA ALA A 61 1.40 1.48 1.83
C ALA A 61 2.82 1.78 1.32
N VAL A 62 3.06 2.99 0.82
CA VAL A 62 4.35 3.43 0.31
C VAL A 62 5.40 3.51 1.43
N LEU A 63 5.05 4.11 2.57
CA LEU A 63 5.95 4.19 3.74
C LEU A 63 6.23 2.81 4.32
N PHE A 64 5.20 1.97 4.44
CA PHE A 64 5.32 0.61 4.92
C PHE A 64 6.28 -0.20 4.04
N THR A 65 6.13 -0.12 2.72
CA THR A 65 7.00 -0.84 1.76
C THR A 65 8.44 -0.34 1.83
N PHE A 66 8.66 0.97 2.06
CA PHE A 66 10.00 1.53 2.27
C PHE A 66 10.65 1.01 3.56
N ILE A 67 9.94 1.04 4.69
CA ILE A 67 10.47 0.52 5.97
C ILE A 67 10.81 -0.97 5.85
N LEU A 68 9.91 -1.75 5.24
CA LEU A 68 10.10 -3.18 5.02
C LEU A 68 11.34 -3.47 4.17
N SER A 69 11.68 -2.58 3.25
CA SER A 69 12.89 -2.69 2.42
C SER A 69 14.19 -2.57 3.21
N LEU A 70 14.21 -1.69 4.22
CA LEU A 70 15.35 -1.54 5.13
C LEU A 70 15.52 -2.82 5.96
N ASP A 71 14.43 -3.36 6.48
CA ASP A 71 14.43 -4.62 7.23
C ASP A 71 14.85 -5.81 6.36
N ALA A 72 14.41 -5.87 5.10
CA ALA A 72 14.78 -6.92 4.16
C ALA A 72 16.27 -6.95 3.87
N ILE A 73 16.89 -5.76 3.72
CA ILE A 73 18.32 -5.64 3.51
C ILE A 73 19.09 -6.00 4.78
N HIS A 74 18.65 -5.50 5.94
CA HIS A 74 19.31 -5.76 7.23
C HIS A 74 19.38 -7.26 7.55
N HIS A 75 18.27 -7.97 7.34
CA HIS A 75 18.18 -9.41 7.64
C HIS A 75 18.56 -10.30 6.45
N GLN A 76 18.82 -9.73 5.27
CA GLN A 76 19.07 -10.45 4.02
C GLN A 76 18.00 -11.54 3.75
N ASN A 77 16.73 -11.20 4.00
CA ASN A 77 15.63 -12.15 3.98
C ASN A 77 14.93 -12.18 2.61
N ASN A 78 15.11 -13.28 1.87
CA ASN A 78 14.44 -13.52 0.58
C ASN A 78 12.91 -13.53 0.68
N ALA A 79 12.33 -13.98 1.80
CA ALA A 79 10.88 -13.99 1.96
C ALA A 79 10.33 -12.56 2.03
N LEU A 80 11.03 -11.67 2.74
CA LEU A 80 10.66 -10.27 2.87
C LEU A 80 10.81 -9.51 1.55
N LEU A 81 11.83 -9.85 0.76
CA LEU A 81 12.02 -9.33 -0.60
C LEU A 81 10.83 -9.63 -1.52
N ILE A 82 10.33 -10.87 -1.49
CA ILE A 82 9.15 -11.28 -2.27
C ILE A 82 7.89 -10.58 -1.76
N ALA A 83 7.73 -10.47 -0.43
CA ALA A 83 6.61 -9.74 0.17
C ALA A 83 6.56 -8.27 -0.29
N ILE A 84 7.71 -7.58 -0.35
CA ILE A 84 7.81 -6.21 -0.89
C ILE A 84 7.31 -6.13 -2.35
N CYS A 85 7.71 -7.08 -3.20
CA CYS A 85 7.28 -7.12 -4.60
C CYS A 85 5.76 -7.31 -4.73
N ILE A 86 5.18 -8.17 -3.89
CA ILE A 86 3.74 -8.42 -3.84
C ILE A 86 3.00 -7.17 -3.34
N CYS A 87 3.47 -6.56 -2.25
CA CYS A 87 2.89 -5.32 -1.70
C CYS A 87 2.90 -4.19 -2.75
N ASN A 88 4.01 -4.02 -3.49
CA ASN A 88 4.09 -3.01 -4.53
C ASN A 88 3.16 -3.30 -5.72
N THR A 89 2.97 -4.57 -6.07
CA THR A 89 2.01 -4.99 -7.10
C THR A 89 0.56 -4.75 -6.64
N CYS A 90 0.25 -5.01 -5.36
CA CYS A 90 -1.04 -4.69 -4.77
C CYS A 90 -1.33 -3.18 -4.79
N LEU A 91 -0.32 -2.36 -4.46
CA LEU A 91 -0.42 -0.90 -4.54
C LEU A 91 -0.74 -0.42 -5.98
N LEU A 92 -0.15 -1.05 -6.99
CA LEU A 92 -0.47 -0.77 -8.40
C LEU A 92 -1.95 -1.08 -8.70
N VAL A 93 -2.44 -2.27 -8.35
CA VAL A 93 -3.84 -2.65 -8.57
C VAL A 93 -4.78 -1.69 -7.84
N PHE A 94 -4.48 -1.36 -6.58
CA PHE A 94 -5.25 -0.41 -5.79
C PHE A 94 -5.31 0.96 -6.46
N SER A 95 -4.19 1.45 -7.01
CA SER A 95 -4.15 2.75 -7.69
C SER A 95 -5.04 2.81 -8.94
N VAL A 96 -5.12 1.71 -9.70
CA VAL A 96 -6.01 1.60 -10.87
C VAL A 96 -7.47 1.57 -10.44
N MET A 97 -7.81 0.78 -9.40
CA MET A 97 -9.18 0.75 -8.88
C MET A 97 -9.62 2.13 -8.37
N ARG A 98 -8.74 2.82 -7.64
CA ARG A 98 -8.98 4.14 -7.07
C ARG A 98 -9.35 5.17 -8.14
N TYR A 99 -8.72 5.13 -9.32
CA TYR A 99 -9.05 6.03 -10.43
C TYR A 99 -10.54 6.02 -10.77
N SER A 100 -11.12 4.82 -10.96
CA SER A 100 -12.53 4.67 -11.33
C SER A 100 -13.48 5.14 -10.23
N SER A 101 -13.14 4.89 -8.97
CA SER A 101 -13.91 5.35 -7.81
C SER A 101 -13.92 6.87 -7.70
N ILE A 102 -12.76 7.53 -7.86
CA ILE A 102 -12.66 8.99 -7.81
C ILE A 102 -13.44 9.61 -8.97
N GLN A 103 -13.34 9.06 -10.18
CA GLN A 103 -14.12 9.51 -11.33
C GLN A 103 -15.62 9.47 -11.06
N GLY A 104 -16.12 8.36 -10.54
CA GLY A 104 -17.53 8.19 -10.21
C GLY A 104 -18.02 9.20 -9.16
N ILE A 105 -17.21 9.45 -8.13
CA ILE A 105 -17.54 10.39 -7.05
C ILE A 105 -17.49 11.83 -7.54
N THR A 106 -16.48 12.22 -8.31
CA THR A 106 -16.41 13.58 -8.86
C THR A 106 -17.58 13.85 -9.80
N ASN A 107 -17.97 12.88 -10.63
CA ASN A 107 -19.13 13.02 -11.52
C ASN A 107 -20.47 13.08 -10.77
N SER A 108 -20.65 12.28 -9.71
CA SER A 108 -21.89 12.29 -8.91
C SER A 108 -22.04 13.58 -8.11
N LEU A 109 -20.95 14.07 -7.53
CA LEU A 109 -20.89 15.36 -6.83
C LEU A 109 -21.10 16.54 -7.79
N TYR A 110 -20.51 16.50 -8.99
CA TYR A 110 -20.72 17.52 -10.00
C TYR A 110 -22.17 17.56 -10.50
N SER A 111 -22.79 16.39 -10.72
CA SER A 111 -24.20 16.31 -11.15
C SER A 111 -25.16 16.83 -10.08
N SER A 112 -24.81 16.64 -8.80
CA SER A 112 -25.60 17.10 -7.66
C SER A 112 -25.30 18.53 -7.22
N ARG A 113 -24.47 19.28 -7.97
CA ARG A 113 -23.98 20.62 -7.58
C ARG A 113 -25.08 21.68 -7.35
N TYR A 114 -26.24 21.50 -7.98
CA TYR A 114 -27.37 22.42 -7.88
C TYR A 114 -28.37 22.06 -6.79
N ASN A 115 -28.22 20.89 -6.15
CA ASN A 115 -29.05 20.50 -5.02
C ASN A 115 -28.58 21.23 -3.75
N LYS A 116 -29.53 21.65 -2.91
CA LYS A 116 -29.24 22.20 -1.58
C LYS A 116 -29.13 21.04 -0.58
N PRO A 117 -28.13 21.02 0.32
CA PRO A 117 -27.05 22.00 0.50
C PRO A 117 -25.96 21.93 -0.58
N ILE A 118 -25.31 23.06 -0.88
CA ILE A 118 -24.21 23.13 -1.85
C ILE A 118 -22.96 22.50 -1.22
N LEU A 119 -22.65 21.27 -1.65
CA LEU A 119 -21.54 20.48 -1.12
C LEU A 119 -20.19 20.82 -1.77
N VAL A 120 -20.22 21.52 -2.90
CA VAL A 120 -19.09 21.65 -3.83
C VAL A 120 -19.11 23.01 -4.53
N ASP A 121 -17.94 23.58 -4.77
CA ASP A 121 -17.81 24.80 -5.57
C ASP A 121 -18.28 24.59 -7.03
N THR A 122 -19.36 25.29 -7.38
CA THR A 122 -20.03 25.17 -8.70
C THR A 122 -19.26 25.89 -9.82
N SER A 123 -18.33 26.77 -9.47
CA SER A 123 -17.59 27.62 -10.42
C SER A 123 -16.46 26.89 -11.16
N ARG A 124 -15.99 25.74 -10.66
CA ARG A 124 -14.82 25.03 -11.19
C ARG A 124 -15.08 23.53 -11.33
N ASN A 125 -14.55 22.93 -12.39
CA ASN A 125 -14.57 21.48 -12.58
C ASN A 125 -13.23 20.88 -12.09
N LEU A 126 -13.29 20.05 -11.05
CA LEU A 126 -12.11 19.45 -10.41
C LEU A 126 -11.50 18.31 -11.25
N TRP A 127 -12.34 17.52 -11.91
CA TRP A 127 -11.94 16.31 -12.63
C TRP A 127 -10.80 16.52 -13.65
N PRO A 128 -10.86 17.50 -14.57
CA PRO A 128 -9.79 17.67 -15.56
C PRO A 128 -8.43 18.05 -14.96
N ARG A 129 -8.40 18.56 -13.72
CA ARG A 129 -7.17 18.95 -13.03
C ARG A 129 -6.55 17.78 -12.26
N ILE A 130 -7.37 16.95 -11.64
CA ILE A 130 -6.93 15.78 -10.85
C ILE A 130 -6.65 14.55 -11.75
N GLN A 131 -7.41 14.38 -12.84
CA GLN A 131 -7.27 13.25 -13.76
C GLN A 131 -5.81 12.96 -14.21
N PRO A 132 -5.00 13.93 -14.65
CA PRO A 132 -3.62 13.64 -15.05
C PRO A 132 -2.76 13.18 -13.86
N ALA A 133 -2.93 13.77 -12.67
CA ALA A 133 -2.19 13.36 -11.48
C ALA A 133 -2.53 11.92 -11.05
N GLU A 134 -3.81 11.55 -11.17
CA GLU A 134 -4.30 10.19 -10.91
C GLU A 134 -3.77 9.14 -11.89
N ILE A 135 -3.47 9.52 -13.14
CA ILE A 135 -2.87 8.60 -14.15
C ILE A 135 -1.35 8.52 -13.98
N ILE A 136 -0.69 9.60 -13.62
CA ILE A 136 0.77 9.61 -13.38
C ILE A 136 1.13 8.66 -12.23
N PHE A 137 0.29 8.58 -11.20
CA PHE A 137 0.52 7.71 -10.05
C PHE A 137 0.74 6.21 -10.40
N PRO A 138 -0.21 5.50 -11.06
CA PRO A 138 -0.03 4.10 -11.45
C PRO A 138 1.14 3.90 -12.42
N VAL A 139 1.47 4.89 -13.25
CA VAL A 139 2.63 4.82 -14.16
C VAL A 139 3.94 4.79 -13.37
N ILE A 140 4.10 5.67 -12.38
CA ILE A 140 5.28 5.69 -11.49
C ILE A 140 5.41 4.37 -10.74
N VAL A 141 4.33 3.92 -10.11
CA VAL A 141 4.32 2.67 -9.35
C VAL A 141 4.55 1.46 -10.26
N GLY A 142 4.05 1.47 -11.50
CA GLY A 142 4.24 0.41 -12.48
C GLY A 142 5.68 0.26 -12.94
N ILE A 143 6.33 1.37 -13.29
CA ILE A 143 7.76 1.37 -13.66
C ILE A 143 8.60 0.88 -12.48
N SER A 144 8.31 1.37 -11.27
CA SER A 144 9.01 0.92 -10.07
C SER A 144 8.76 -0.56 -9.78
N SER A 145 7.54 -1.08 -10.00
CA SER A 145 7.21 -2.49 -9.79
C SER A 145 8.04 -3.39 -10.70
N LEU A 146 8.12 -3.08 -11.98
CA LEU A 146 8.93 -3.86 -12.93
C LEU A 146 10.40 -3.87 -12.52
N SER A 147 10.93 -2.70 -12.16
CA SER A 147 12.31 -2.60 -11.71
C SER A 147 12.55 -3.34 -10.38
N LEU A 148 11.58 -3.33 -9.45
CA LEU A 148 11.63 -4.09 -8.19
C LEU A 148 11.73 -5.60 -8.46
N TRP A 149 10.94 -6.13 -9.38
CA TRP A 149 10.99 -7.55 -9.75
C TRP A 149 12.36 -7.95 -10.31
N LEU A 150 12.97 -7.11 -11.14
CA LEU A 150 14.33 -7.33 -11.67
C LEU A 150 15.36 -7.29 -10.54
N CYS A 151 15.36 -6.25 -9.71
CA CYS A 151 16.27 -6.15 -8.56
C CYS A 151 16.09 -7.33 -7.60
N ALA A 152 14.84 -7.74 -7.33
CA ALA A 152 14.53 -8.85 -6.45
C ALA A 152 15.11 -10.18 -6.96
N TYR A 153 15.09 -10.41 -8.27
CA TYR A 153 15.73 -11.58 -8.87
C TYR A 153 17.25 -11.59 -8.64
N PHE A 154 17.93 -10.46 -8.86
CA PHE A 154 19.38 -10.35 -8.64
C PHE A 154 19.76 -10.47 -7.15
N LEU A 155 19.08 -9.73 -6.26
CA LEU A 155 19.32 -9.79 -4.82
C LEU A 155 18.99 -11.18 -4.27
N GLY A 156 17.93 -11.82 -4.76
CA GLY A 156 17.54 -13.18 -4.35
C GLY A 156 18.64 -14.22 -4.65
N LYS A 157 19.34 -14.07 -5.77
CA LYS A 157 20.52 -14.89 -6.08
C LYS A 157 21.69 -14.62 -5.14
N GLU A 158 21.99 -13.35 -4.86
CA GLU A 158 23.07 -12.96 -3.94
C GLU A 158 22.83 -13.44 -2.50
N PHE A 159 21.59 -13.33 -2.02
CA PHE A 159 21.21 -13.82 -0.69
C PHE A 159 21.25 -15.34 -0.63
N SER A 160 20.80 -16.04 -1.67
CA SER A 160 20.90 -17.51 -1.74
C SER A 160 22.35 -17.99 -1.74
N TRP A 161 23.24 -17.27 -2.44
CA TRP A 161 24.68 -17.54 -2.44
C TRP A 161 25.37 -17.23 -1.09
N THR A 162 24.97 -16.14 -0.44
CA THR A 162 25.48 -15.76 0.90
C THR A 162 25.02 -16.77 1.95
N ILE A 163 23.78 -17.23 1.85
CA ILE A 163 23.23 -18.35 2.64
C ILE A 163 24.04 -19.63 2.40
N TYR A 164 24.36 -19.95 1.15
CA TYR A 164 25.16 -21.13 0.83
C TYR A 164 26.56 -21.07 1.47
N LYS A 165 27.26 -19.93 1.41
CA LYS A 165 28.60 -19.76 2.01
C LYS A 165 28.60 -19.71 3.54
N SER A 166 27.60 -19.07 4.15
CA SER A 166 27.49 -18.97 5.61
C SER A 166 27.07 -20.28 6.27
N VAL A 167 26.44 -21.19 5.53
CA VAL A 167 25.95 -22.48 6.01
C VAL A 167 26.92 -23.59 5.59
N HIS A 168 28.06 -23.66 6.27
CA HIS A 168 28.81 -24.92 6.42
C HIS A 168 28.23 -25.78 7.57
N GLY A 169 27.01 -25.47 8.06
CA GLY A 169 26.31 -26.19 9.14
C GLY A 169 24.81 -26.38 8.86
N SER A 170 24.46 -27.58 8.39
CA SER A 170 23.13 -28.20 8.24
C SER A 170 21.89 -27.35 7.82
N LEU A 171 21.42 -27.57 6.59
CA LEU A 171 20.16 -27.03 6.04
C LEU A 171 18.88 -27.34 6.85
N GLN A 172 18.93 -28.35 7.73
CA GLN A 172 17.75 -28.85 8.47
C GLN A 172 17.24 -27.86 9.52
N THR A 173 18.14 -27.13 10.19
CA THR A 173 17.78 -26.19 11.27
C THR A 173 17.03 -24.97 10.72
N ARG A 174 17.38 -24.53 9.51
CA ARG A 174 16.73 -23.41 8.81
C ARG A 174 15.33 -23.73 8.29
N LYS A 175 15.09 -24.95 7.79
CA LYS A 175 13.74 -25.39 7.39
C LYS A 175 12.79 -25.42 8.59
N ARG A 176 13.29 -25.89 9.74
CA ARG A 176 12.54 -25.90 10.99
C ARG A 176 12.20 -24.48 11.46
N TYR A 177 13.17 -23.55 11.42
CA TYR A 177 12.94 -22.17 11.83
C TYR A 177 11.91 -21.43 10.95
N ARG A 178 11.96 -21.59 9.62
CA ARG A 178 10.96 -21.02 8.71
C ARG A 178 9.56 -21.60 8.96
N ALA A 179 9.47 -22.88 9.30
CA ALA A 179 8.19 -23.49 9.67
C ALA A 179 7.63 -22.92 10.97
N TYR A 180 8.49 -22.62 11.96
CA TYR A 180 8.08 -21.95 13.20
C TYR A 180 7.55 -20.53 12.96
N GLU A 181 8.20 -19.76 12.10
CA GLU A 181 7.78 -18.38 11.79
C GLU A 181 6.40 -18.34 11.11
N VAL A 182 6.13 -19.28 10.19
CA VAL A 182 4.80 -19.44 9.57
C VAL A 182 3.76 -19.94 10.58
N LEU A 183 4.11 -20.90 11.44
CA LEU A 183 3.22 -21.38 12.51
C LEU A 183 2.83 -20.26 13.48
N TYR A 184 3.78 -19.41 13.85
CA TYR A 184 3.53 -18.29 14.77
C TYR A 184 2.60 -17.24 14.15
N LEU A 185 2.82 -16.86 12.89
CA LEU A 185 1.93 -15.95 12.15
C LEU A 185 0.52 -16.53 11.99
N LEU A 186 0.41 -17.82 11.67
CA LEU A 186 -0.87 -18.50 11.51
C LEU A 186 -1.62 -18.63 12.83
N HIS A 187 -0.92 -18.91 13.93
CA HIS A 187 -1.48 -18.90 15.28
C HIS A 187 -2.03 -17.52 15.66
N TYR A 188 -1.26 -16.45 15.46
CA TYR A 188 -1.70 -15.09 15.77
C TYR A 188 -2.94 -14.68 14.94
N SER A 189 -2.97 -15.09 13.66
CA SER A 189 -4.11 -14.87 12.76
C SER A 189 -5.38 -15.58 13.26
N LEU A 190 -5.25 -16.83 13.73
CA LEU A 190 -6.36 -17.62 14.26
C LEU A 190 -6.89 -17.06 15.58
N THR A 191 -6.01 -16.64 16.49
CA THR A 191 -6.42 -16.02 17.76
C THR A 191 -7.11 -14.68 17.53
N GLY A 192 -6.67 -13.91 16.54
CA GLY A 192 -7.35 -12.68 16.10
C GLY A 192 -8.77 -12.93 15.60
N ILE A 193 -8.99 -13.97 14.78
CA ILE A 193 -10.33 -14.33 14.28
C ILE A 193 -11.22 -14.88 15.42
N PHE A 194 -10.66 -15.65 16.35
CA PHE A 194 -11.42 -16.21 17.47
C PHE A 194 -11.89 -15.12 18.43
N ASN A 195 -11.04 -14.14 18.78
CA ASN A 195 -11.41 -12.98 19.57
C ASN A 195 -12.44 -12.07 18.85
N LEU A 196 -12.33 -11.93 17.53
CA LEU A 196 -13.33 -11.17 16.75
C LEU A 196 -14.69 -11.88 16.70
N SER A 197 -14.72 -13.22 16.76
CA SER A 197 -15.95 -14.01 16.78
C SER A 197 -16.67 -13.99 18.14
N SER A 198 -15.94 -13.75 19.24
CA SER A 198 -16.52 -13.60 20.58
C SER A 198 -17.10 -12.22 20.85
N ASP A 199 -16.79 -11.21 20.02
CA ASP A 199 -17.33 -9.84 20.12
C ASP A 199 -18.55 -9.60 19.20
N LEU A 200 -19.07 -10.63 18.52
CA LEU A 200 -20.36 -10.52 17.82
C LEU A 200 -21.51 -10.49 18.85
N PRO A 201 -22.37 -9.46 18.84
CA PRO A 201 -23.47 -9.35 19.78
C PRO A 201 -24.42 -10.56 19.66
N TYR A 202 -24.84 -11.04 20.82
CA TYR A 202 -25.63 -12.24 21.13
C TYR A 202 -27.08 -12.23 20.59
N GLU A 203 -27.39 -11.45 19.55
CA GLU A 203 -28.77 -11.05 19.24
C GLU A 203 -29.41 -11.75 18.02
N TYR A 204 -28.95 -12.95 17.65
CA TYR A 204 -29.56 -13.72 16.53
C TYR A 204 -29.85 -15.20 16.85
N ARG A 205 -29.82 -15.61 18.13
CA ARG A 205 -29.95 -17.03 18.51
C ARG A 205 -31.32 -17.43 19.06
N TYR A 206 -32.41 -16.73 18.70
CA TYR A 206 -33.78 -17.04 19.16
C TYR A 206 -34.90 -16.84 18.12
N THR A 207 -34.68 -17.11 16.83
CA THR A 207 -35.76 -17.05 15.81
C THR A 207 -35.82 -18.27 14.89
N LEU A 208 -35.45 -19.45 15.41
CA LEU A 208 -35.77 -20.73 14.78
C LEU A 208 -36.07 -21.78 15.87
N SER A 209 -37.27 -21.67 16.43
CA SER A 209 -37.99 -22.76 17.12
C SER A 209 -39.46 -22.65 16.76
#